data_AF-A0A838NT34-F1
#
_entry.id   AF-A0A838NT34-F1
#
_cell.length_a   1.000
_cell.length_b   1.000
_cell.length_c   1.000
_cell.angle_alpha   90.00
_cell.angle_beta   90.00
_cell.angle_gamma   90.00
#
_symmetry.space_group_name_H-M   'P 1'
#
loop_
_entity.id
_entity.type
_entity.pdbx_description
1 polymer ?
#
loop_
_entity_poly.entity_id
_entity_poly.type
_entity_poly.pdbx_seq_one_letter_code
_entity_poly.pdbx_strand_id
1 'polypeptide(L)'
;MIGIFIVLRAMLQFSPDSDFDVAGYNIHHLFTGLLLIVAGGIPLALFPGRSLRTDAASVAFGAGLGMALDEWVYLIATDGSNASYLLPVSLRGGLAMVSLATLYVVVLYMVSRNRR
;
A
#
# COMPACT_ATOMS: atom_id res chain seq x y z
N MET A 1 1.67 -3.89 -4.70
CA MET A 1 1.04 -2.56 -4.86
C MET A 1 -0.25 -2.64 -5.67
N ILE A 2 -0.23 -2.68 -7.02
CA ILE A 2 -1.47 -2.67 -7.84
C ILE A 2 -2.46 -3.76 -7.44
N GLY A 3 -2.01 -5.01 -7.28
CA GLY A 3 -2.90 -6.10 -6.85
C GLY A 3 -3.56 -5.84 -5.50
N ILE A 4 -2.83 -5.25 -4.55
CA ILE A 4 -3.37 -4.88 -3.23
C ILE A 4 -4.38 -3.76 -3.34
N PHE A 5 -4.10 -2.71 -4.13
CA PHE A 5 -5.06 -1.65 -4.43
C PHE A 5 -6.36 -2.23 -4.99
N ILE A 6 -6.29 -3.10 -5.99
CA ILE A 6 -7.48 -3.72 -6.61
C ILE A 6 -8.27 -4.54 -5.58
N VAL A 7 -7.59 -5.38 -4.79
CA VAL A 7 -8.24 -6.22 -3.78
C VAL A 7 -8.91 -5.37 -2.70
N LEU A 8 -8.23 -4.36 -2.16
CA LEU A 8 -8.81 -3.45 -1.16
C LEU A 8 -10.02 -2.73 -1.72
N ARG A 9 -9.92 -2.16 -2.92
CA ARG A 9 -11.02 -1.44 -3.56
C ARG A 9 -12.21 -2.36 -3.82
N ALA A 10 -11.98 -3.60 -4.25
CA ALA A 10 -13.05 -4.58 -4.38
C ALA A 10 -13.70 -4.90 -3.03
N MET A 11 -12.91 -5.17 -1.99
CA MET A 11 -13.42 -5.49 -0.66
C MET A 11 -14.25 -4.34 -0.07
N LEU A 12 -13.82 -3.09 -0.23
CA LEU A 12 -14.57 -1.90 0.19
C LEU A 12 -15.93 -1.77 -0.49
N GLN A 13 -16.10 -2.26 -1.73
CA GLN A 13 -17.41 -2.26 -2.40
C GLN A 13 -18.36 -3.31 -1.79
N PHE A 14 -17.83 -4.42 -1.28
CA PHE A 14 -18.65 -5.51 -0.73
C PHE A 14 -18.88 -5.40 0.78
N SER A 15 -17.93 -4.81 1.51
CA SER A 15 -17.95 -4.74 2.97
C SER A 15 -17.24 -3.47 3.47
N PRO A 16 -17.84 -2.28 3.26
CA PRO A 16 -17.22 -1.00 3.62
C PRO A 16 -17.05 -0.80 5.13
N ASP A 17 -17.84 -1.48 5.95
CA ASP A 17 -17.85 -1.36 7.42
C ASP A 17 -17.14 -2.53 8.13
N SER A 18 -16.28 -3.25 7.41
CA SER A 18 -15.41 -4.29 8.00
C SER A 18 -14.19 -3.68 8.67
N ASP A 19 -14.47 -2.97 9.76
CA ASP A 19 -13.49 -2.27 10.56
C ASP A 19 -12.63 -3.23 11.39
N PHE A 20 -11.33 -2.91 11.49
CA PHE A 20 -10.42 -3.61 12.39
C PHE A 20 -10.23 -2.78 13.66
N ASP A 21 -11.03 -3.07 14.68
CA ASP A 21 -10.99 -2.33 15.95
C ASP A 21 -10.17 -3.04 17.02
N VAL A 22 -9.30 -2.30 17.69
CA VAL A 22 -8.52 -2.78 18.84
C VAL A 22 -8.73 -1.82 20.01
N ALA A 23 -9.27 -2.33 21.11
CA ALA A 23 -9.55 -1.54 22.33
C ALA A 23 -10.39 -0.26 22.05
N GLY A 24 -11.32 -0.33 21.09
CA GLY A 24 -12.17 0.79 20.70
C GLY A 24 -11.55 1.78 19.71
N TYR A 25 -10.34 1.51 19.20
CA TYR A 25 -9.70 2.29 18.15
C TYR A 25 -9.75 1.56 16.81
N ASN A 26 -10.22 2.26 15.78
CA ASN A 26 -10.16 1.76 14.41
C ASN A 26 -8.74 1.82 13.86
N ILE A 27 -8.23 0.67 13.42
CA ILE A 27 -6.90 0.55 12.85
C ILE A 27 -6.99 0.62 11.32
N HIS A 28 -6.65 1.79 10.81
CA HIS A 28 -6.65 2.10 9.40
C HIS A 28 -5.63 1.29 8.58
N HIS A 29 -5.89 1.14 7.28
CA HIS A 29 -5.00 0.45 6.33
C HIS A 29 -3.59 1.05 6.29
N LEU A 30 -3.46 2.35 6.52
CA LEU A 30 -2.24 3.13 6.57
C LEU A 30 -1.37 2.65 7.72
N PHE A 31 -1.93 2.46 8.91
CA PHE A 31 -1.19 1.96 10.06
C PHE A 31 -0.61 0.58 9.78
N THR A 32 -1.48 -0.36 9.37
CA THR A 32 -1.05 -1.73 9.03
C THR A 32 -0.06 -1.73 7.86
N GLY A 33 -0.27 -0.85 6.88
CA GLY A 33 0.62 -0.65 5.75
C GLY A 33 2.02 -0.20 6.16
N LEU A 34 2.12 0.77 7.08
CA LEU A 34 3.40 1.21 7.64
C LEU A 34 4.12 0.10 8.39
N LEU A 35 3.42 -0.72 9.18
CA LEU A 35 4.03 -1.87 9.85
C LEU A 35 4.61 -2.87 8.84
N LEU A 36 3.89 -3.18 7.76
CA LEU A 36 4.36 -4.06 6.71
C LEU A 36 5.53 -3.46 5.91
N ILE A 37 5.53 -2.14 5.67
CA ILE A 37 6.65 -1.43 5.06
C ILE A 37 7.90 -1.55 5.94
N VAL A 38 7.78 -1.35 7.26
CA VAL A 38 8.92 -1.50 8.19
C VAL A 38 9.41 -2.94 8.21
N ALA A 39 8.48 -3.89 8.37
CA ALA A 39 8.79 -5.32 8.46
C ALA A 39 9.41 -5.89 7.18
N GLY A 40 8.99 -5.42 6.00
CA GLY A 40 9.56 -5.84 4.71
C GLY A 40 10.76 -5.02 4.28
N GLY A 41 10.72 -3.70 4.46
CA GLY A 41 11.72 -2.75 3.96
C GLY A 41 13.06 -2.83 4.70
N ILE A 42 13.05 -2.97 6.03
CA ILE A 42 14.30 -3.05 6.80
C ILE A 42 15.11 -4.30 6.41
N PRO A 43 14.53 -5.52 6.34
CA PRO A 43 15.27 -6.68 5.84
C PRO A 43 15.83 -6.51 4.43
N LEU A 44 15.07 -5.90 3.51
CA LEU A 44 15.54 -5.64 2.14
C LEU A 44 16.71 -4.66 2.10
N ALA A 45 16.74 -3.68 3.00
CA ALA A 45 17.83 -2.72 3.10
C ALA A 45 19.11 -3.35 3.68
N LEU A 46 18.98 -4.29 4.61
CA LEU A 46 20.11 -4.87 5.36
C LEU A 46 20.67 -6.15 4.73
N PHE A 47 19.84 -6.95 4.06
CA PHE A 47 20.22 -8.28 3.56
C PHE A 47 20.17 -8.34 2.03
N PRO A 48 21.31 -8.11 1.34
CA PRO A 48 21.37 -8.21 -0.11
C PRO A 48 21.31 -9.67 -0.57
N GLY A 49 20.78 -9.88 -1.78
CA GLY A 49 20.75 -11.19 -2.43
C GLY A 49 19.34 -11.76 -2.61
N ARG A 50 19.26 -12.78 -3.47
CA ARG A 50 17.99 -13.45 -3.80
C ARG A 50 17.78 -14.64 -2.89
N SER A 51 16.68 -14.64 -2.15
CA SER A 51 16.28 -15.73 -1.26
C SER A 51 14.77 -15.70 -1.06
N LEU A 52 14.18 -16.81 -0.61
CA LEU A 52 12.76 -16.86 -0.29
C LEU A 52 12.36 -15.81 0.77
N ARG A 53 13.27 -15.50 1.71
CA ARG A 53 13.06 -14.49 2.75
C ARG A 53 13.02 -13.08 2.18
N THR A 54 13.92 -12.74 1.26
CA THR A 54 13.95 -11.44 0.59
C THR A 54 12.81 -11.29 -0.41
N ASP A 55 12.35 -12.39 -1.02
CA ASP A 55 11.12 -12.39 -1.84
C ASP A 55 9.88 -12.13 -0.97
N ALA A 56 9.74 -12.82 0.17
CA ALA A 56 8.64 -12.60 1.12
C ALA A 56 8.65 -11.17 1.69
N ALA A 57 9.83 -10.64 2.05
CA ALA A 57 9.99 -9.26 2.50
C ALA A 57 9.60 -8.25 1.41
N SER A 58 9.92 -8.53 0.13
CA SER A 58 9.49 -7.71 -1.01
C SER A 58 7.96 -7.71 -1.17
N VAL A 59 7.32 -8.86 -0.99
CA VAL A 59 5.85 -8.96 -1.01
C VAL A 59 5.23 -8.17 0.14
N ALA A 60 5.73 -8.34 1.36
CA ALA A 60 5.25 -7.61 2.54
C ALA A 60 5.41 -6.09 2.36
N PHE A 61 6.59 -5.64 1.94
CA PHE A 61 6.85 -4.23 1.65
C PHE A 61 5.90 -3.69 0.57
N GLY A 62 5.80 -4.39 -0.56
CA GLY A 62 4.96 -3.99 -1.68
C GLY A 62 3.46 -4.06 -1.38
N ALA A 63 3.04 -4.87 -0.41
CA ALA A 63 1.68 -4.90 0.09
C ALA A 63 1.41 -3.73 1.02
N GLY A 64 2.26 -3.53 2.03
CA GLY A 64 2.15 -2.41 2.96
C GLY A 64 2.19 -1.06 2.26
N LEU A 65 3.09 -0.90 1.29
CA LEU A 65 3.17 0.32 0.48
C LEU A 65 1.90 0.52 -0.36
N GLY A 66 1.30 -0.55 -0.88
CA GLY A 66 0.02 -0.47 -1.58
C GLY A 66 -1.11 0.03 -0.68
N MET A 67 -1.21 -0.50 0.55
CA MET A 67 -2.21 -0.10 1.55
C MET A 67 -2.02 1.37 1.94
N ALA A 68 -0.79 1.78 2.26
CA ALA A 68 -0.49 3.15 2.68
C ALA A 68 -0.79 4.17 1.58
N LEU A 69 -0.40 3.88 0.33
CA LEU A 69 -0.64 4.78 -0.80
C LEU A 69 -2.13 4.89 -1.17
N ASP A 70 -2.89 3.81 -0.99
CA ASP A 70 -4.33 3.79 -1.23
C ASP A 70 -5.07 4.77 -0.31
N GLU A 71 -4.63 4.84 0.95
CA GLU A 71 -5.33 5.58 2.00
C GLU A 71 -4.81 7.01 2.19
N TRP A 72 -3.60 7.32 1.74
CA TRP A 72 -2.96 8.61 2.01
C TRP A 72 -3.81 9.81 1.58
N VAL A 73 -4.26 9.85 0.32
CA VAL A 73 -5.10 10.96 -0.17
C VAL A 73 -6.47 10.95 0.50
N TYR A 74 -7.02 9.77 0.78
CA TYR A 74 -8.31 9.63 1.47
C TYR A 74 -8.27 10.30 2.85
N LEU A 75 -7.26 10.02 3.68
CA LEU A 75 -7.17 10.60 5.03
C LEU A 75 -6.92 12.11 5.04
N ILE A 76 -6.28 12.65 4.00
CA ILE A 76 -6.01 14.09 3.91
C ILE A 76 -7.22 14.86 3.33
N ALA A 77 -7.92 14.26 2.37
CA ALA A 77 -8.92 14.95 1.55
C ALA A 77 -10.37 14.64 1.92
N THR A 78 -10.60 13.79 2.93
CA THR A 78 -11.95 13.39 3.37
C THR A 78 -12.08 13.46 4.89
N ASP A 79 -13.28 13.15 5.40
CA ASP A 79 -13.55 13.06 6.84
C ASP A 79 -13.07 11.75 7.48
N GLY A 80 -12.47 10.84 6.72
CA GLY A 80 -11.95 9.57 7.23
C GLY A 80 -13.02 8.54 7.59
N SER A 81 -14.28 8.74 7.21
CA SER A 81 -15.36 7.77 7.40
C SER A 81 -15.38 6.64 6.36
N ASN A 82 -15.95 5.48 6.70
CA ASN A 82 -16.12 4.35 5.77
C ASN A 82 -16.86 4.75 4.49
N ALA A 83 -17.86 5.63 4.58
CA ALA A 83 -18.56 6.16 3.41
C ALA A 83 -17.63 6.97 2.48
N SER A 84 -16.67 7.70 3.05
CA SER A 84 -15.70 8.50 2.30
C SER A 84 -14.74 7.67 1.45
N TYR A 85 -14.57 6.37 1.73
CA TYR A 85 -13.78 5.46 0.87
C TYR A 85 -14.38 5.29 -0.53
N LEU A 86 -15.71 5.42 -0.64
CA LEU A 86 -16.43 5.26 -1.90
C LEU A 86 -16.47 6.54 -2.74
N LEU A 87 -16.01 7.66 -2.17
CA LEU A 87 -15.96 8.93 -2.90
C LEU A 87 -14.95 8.88 -4.05
N PRO A 88 -15.23 9.57 -5.17
CA PRO A 88 -14.31 9.63 -6.30
C PRO A 88 -12.92 10.15 -5.94
N VAL A 89 -12.82 11.07 -4.96
CA VAL A 89 -11.54 11.62 -4.50
C VAL A 89 -10.66 10.55 -3.84
N SER A 90 -11.25 9.64 -3.05
CA SER A 90 -10.53 8.52 -2.44
C SER A 90 -9.99 7.59 -3.51
N LEU A 91 -10.85 7.13 -4.44
CA LEU A 91 -10.46 6.21 -5.51
C LEU A 91 -9.38 6.80 -6.43
N ARG A 92 -9.58 8.03 -6.91
CA ARG A 92 -8.63 8.71 -7.82
C ARG A 92 -7.32 9.01 -7.11
N GLY A 93 -7.38 9.39 -5.84
CA GLY A 93 -6.21 9.62 -5.00
C GLY A 93 -5.35 8.36 -4.87
N GLY A 94 -5.95 7.25 -4.44
CA GLY A 94 -5.25 5.97 -4.33
C GLY A 94 -4.69 5.49 -5.67
N LEU A 95 -5.48 5.58 -6.75
CA LEU A 95 -5.02 5.24 -8.10
C LEU A 95 -3.80 6.07 -8.51
N ALA A 96 -3.86 7.40 -8.35
CA ALA A 96 -2.75 8.29 -8.69
C ALA A 96 -1.48 7.94 -7.90
N MET A 97 -1.58 7.75 -6.59
CA MET A 97 -0.43 7.46 -5.73
C MET A 97 0.19 6.09 -6.05
N VAL A 98 -0.62 5.05 -6.24
CA VAL A 98 -0.15 3.71 -6.61
C VAL A 98 0.47 3.70 -8.01
N SER A 99 -0.11 4.43 -8.97
CA SER A 99 0.45 4.57 -10.31
C SER A 99 1.79 5.29 -10.29
N LEU A 100 1.93 6.38 -9.54
CA LEU A 100 3.21 7.11 -9.39
C LEU A 100 4.30 6.22 -8.80
N ALA A 101 4.00 5.50 -7.72
CA ALA A 101 4.97 4.59 -7.09
C ALA A 101 5.35 3.44 -8.03
N THR A 102 4.39 2.89 -8.78
CA THR A 102 4.68 1.83 -9.75
C THR A 102 5.53 2.34 -10.90
N LEU A 103 5.22 3.52 -11.45
CA LEU A 103 6.02 4.15 -12.49
C LEU A 103 7.45 4.39 -12.01
N TYR A 104 7.61 4.87 -10.78
CA TYR A 104 8.92 5.07 -10.17
C TYR A 104 9.73 3.76 -10.12
N VAL A 105 9.11 2.66 -9.69
CA VAL A 105 9.76 1.33 -9.69
C VAL A 105 10.17 0.91 -11.11
N VAL A 106 9.32 1.11 -12.11
CA VAL A 106 9.63 0.78 -13.51
C VAL A 106 10.82 1.60 -14.01
N VAL A 107 10.86 2.91 -13.72
CA VAL A 107 11.99 3.78 -14.06
C VAL A 107 13.27 3.31 -13.41
N LEU A 108 13.26 3.03 -12.10
CA LEU A 108 14.43 2.52 -11.39
C LEU A 108 14.90 1.18 -11.95
N TYR A 109 13.97 0.28 -12.30
CA TYR A 109 14.29 -0.99 -12.93
C TYR A 109 15.01 -0.78 -14.26
N MET A 110 14.49 0.07 -15.14
CA MET A 110 15.12 0.39 -16.42
C MET A 110 16.52 0.98 -16.25
N VAL A 111 16.69 1.92 -15.31
CA VAL A 111 17.99 2.53 -15.01
C VAL A 111 18.98 1.48 -14.47
N SER A 112 18.53 0.58 -13.60
CA SER A 112 19.37 -0.48 -13.04
C SER A 112 19.84 -1.51 -14.09
N ARG A 113 19.00 -1.78 -15.10
CA ARG A 113 19.33 -2.68 -16.21
C ARG A 113 20.39 -2.08 -17.12
N ASN A 114 20.30 -0.78 -17.41
CA ASN A 114 21.25 -0.08 -18.29
C ASN A 114 22.65 0.10 -17.68
N ARG A 115 22.80 -0.10 -16.37
CA ARG A 115 24.09 0.00 -15.65
C ARG A 115 24.82 -1.35 -15.52
N ARG A 116 24.22 -2.44 -15.97
CA ARG A 116 24.83 -3.78 -16.03
C ARG A 116 25.25 -4.10 -17.45
#